data_AF-A0AAV2SPK2-F1
#
_entry.id   AF-A0AAV2SPK2-F1
#
_cell.length_a   1.000
_cell.length_b   1.000
_cell.length_c   1.000
_cell.angle_alpha   90.00
_cell.angle_beta   90.00
_cell.angle_gamma   90.00
#
_symmetry.space_group_name_H-M   'P 1'
#
loop_
_entity.id
_entity.type
_entity.pdbx_description
1 polymer ?
#
loop_
_entity_poly.entity_id
_entity_poly.type
_entity_poly.pdbx_seq_one_letter_code
_entity_poly.pdbx_strand_id
1 'polypeptide(L)'
;MESEKVINSCSDSLAQAFFCPPVDTDSQRNSILDRIKTFLKMDDKEISTINIGQSNWESVGIVYSLTYHIVSVLRKLSLLPSERSILLPLQDQYQTIQLCLSRINKQKHGEFMAAASDVLDVWNHIYAATISSSDCQQNSSPEANDLLEDLPIGKEDGLSSDPMKQQLNEAVNHYQEFLSTSGCLDHFQLYTIFKKEFSDNTSFQKEIVSKIFVIENINQMHKMEREMLKLILQNSNIYTVSVAVQESSENQDLEISGIGDDLIPLSQSFKDDESDSTKEDSVKKDDDAQDNGLETSCSEKIDVEIELVSDSISNYLECVNFEPSSQSTSTQSLSE
;
A
#
# COMPACT_ATOMS: atom_id res chain seq x y z
N MET A 1 -26.88 23.08 -32.26
CA MET A 1 -26.56 23.80 -31.00
C MET A 1 -26.66 22.77 -29.90
N GLU A 2 -25.58 22.02 -29.73
CA GLU A 2 -25.44 21.06 -28.64
C GLU A 2 -25.24 21.85 -27.37
N SER A 3 -26.16 21.65 -26.43
CA SER A 3 -26.13 22.30 -25.12
C SER A 3 -25.00 21.65 -24.33
N GLU A 4 -23.85 22.33 -24.26
CA GLU A 4 -22.85 22.08 -23.23
C GLU A 4 -23.53 22.23 -21.86
N LYS A 5 -23.85 21.08 -21.24
CA LYS A 5 -24.16 21.04 -19.83
C LYS A 5 -22.87 21.35 -19.09
N VAL A 6 -22.68 22.63 -18.80
CA VAL A 6 -21.74 23.09 -17.78
C VAL A 6 -22.21 22.47 -16.46
N ILE A 7 -21.52 21.43 -16.01
CA ILE A 7 -21.65 20.86 -14.66
C ILE A 7 -21.01 21.88 -13.72
N ASN A 8 -21.74 22.95 -13.43
CA ASN A 8 -21.43 23.90 -12.38
C ASN A 8 -22.29 23.54 -11.17
N SER A 9 -21.79 22.59 -10.39
CA SER A 9 -22.14 22.48 -8.97
C SER A 9 -20.90 22.05 -8.23
N CYS A 10 -20.40 22.96 -7.40
CA CYS A 10 -19.55 22.68 -6.25
C CYS A 10 -20.33 21.80 -5.25
N SER A 11 -20.69 20.60 -5.68
CA SER A 11 -21.40 19.59 -4.90
C SER A 11 -20.35 18.72 -4.23
N ASP A 12 -20.27 18.80 -2.91
CA ASP A 12 -19.73 17.82 -1.96
C ASP A 12 -18.63 16.94 -2.55
N SER A 13 -17.36 17.31 -2.32
CA SER A 13 -16.18 16.64 -2.86
C SER A 13 -16.16 15.15 -2.50
N LEU A 14 -16.76 14.32 -3.35
CA LEU A 14 -16.60 12.88 -3.32
C LEU A 14 -15.15 12.61 -3.69
N ALA A 15 -14.48 11.76 -2.91
CA ALA A 15 -13.15 11.31 -3.29
C ALA A 15 -13.22 10.65 -4.67
N GLN A 16 -12.09 10.68 -5.38
CA GLN A 16 -11.95 10.05 -6.69
C GLN A 16 -10.82 9.06 -6.61
N ALA A 17 -11.06 7.84 -7.11
CA ALA A 17 -10.07 6.77 -7.12
C ALA A 17 -9.87 6.22 -8.52
N PHE A 18 -8.62 6.01 -8.90
CA PHE A 18 -8.20 5.45 -10.17
C PHE A 18 -7.41 4.18 -9.90
N PHE A 19 -7.94 3.04 -10.32
CA PHE A 19 -7.27 1.75 -10.24
C PHE A 19 -6.44 1.53 -11.50
N CYS A 20 -5.13 1.50 -11.34
CA CYS A 20 -4.18 1.40 -12.44
C CYS A 20 -3.53 0.02 -12.47
N PRO A 21 -3.22 -0.52 -13.66
CA PRO A 21 -2.38 -1.69 -13.78
C PRO A 21 -0.97 -1.39 -13.26
N PRO A 22 -0.21 -2.42 -12.86
CA PRO A 22 1.23 -2.25 -12.61
C PRO A 22 1.91 -1.70 -13.87
N VAL A 23 2.82 -0.75 -13.65
CA VAL A 23 3.56 -0.08 -14.71
C VAL A 23 5.04 -0.01 -14.33
N ASP A 24 5.87 -0.45 -15.27
CA ASP A 24 7.28 -0.75 -14.99
C ASP A 24 8.17 0.49 -15.02
N THR A 25 7.76 1.56 -15.73
CA THR A 25 8.58 2.76 -15.90
C THR A 25 7.91 4.05 -15.42
N ASP A 26 8.73 4.99 -14.96
CA ASP A 26 8.30 6.33 -14.53
C ASP A 26 7.59 7.09 -15.66
N SER A 27 8.01 6.87 -16.91
CA SER A 27 7.40 7.49 -18.09
C SER A 27 5.95 7.05 -18.29
N GLN A 28 5.67 5.75 -18.14
CA GLN A 28 4.31 5.21 -18.25
C GLN A 28 3.42 5.79 -17.15
N ARG A 29 3.95 5.84 -15.92
CA ARG A 29 3.24 6.41 -14.76
C ARG A 29 2.93 7.88 -14.93
N ASN A 30 3.89 8.69 -15.37
CA ASN A 30 3.67 10.12 -15.64
C ASN A 30 2.62 10.32 -16.73
N SER A 31 2.65 9.49 -17.77
CA SER A 31 1.63 9.51 -18.84
C SER A 31 0.23 9.21 -18.30
N ILE A 32 0.08 8.23 -17.40
CA ILE A 32 -1.19 7.92 -16.73
C ILE A 32 -1.64 9.10 -15.87
N LEU A 33 -0.75 9.67 -15.05
CA LEU A 33 -1.07 10.81 -14.19
C LEU A 33 -1.52 12.03 -15.00
N ASP A 34 -0.83 12.35 -16.09
CA ASP A 34 -1.20 13.45 -16.99
C ASP A 34 -2.54 13.18 -17.68
N ARG A 35 -2.82 11.92 -18.02
CA ARG A 35 -4.12 11.53 -18.56
C ARG A 35 -5.24 11.70 -17.53
N ILE A 36 -5.03 11.29 -16.29
CA ILE A 36 -5.99 11.46 -15.18
C ILE A 36 -6.26 12.95 -14.93
N LYS A 37 -5.21 13.79 -14.86
CA LYS A 37 -5.37 15.24 -14.73
C LYS A 37 -6.19 15.84 -15.87
N THR A 38 -5.88 15.43 -17.11
CA THR A 38 -6.61 15.88 -18.31
C THR A 38 -8.07 15.45 -18.26
N PHE A 39 -8.34 14.20 -17.88
CA PHE A 39 -9.69 13.64 -17.74
C PHE A 39 -10.53 14.42 -16.74
N LEU A 40 -9.93 14.77 -15.59
CA LEU A 40 -10.58 15.56 -14.54
C LEU A 40 -10.63 17.06 -14.84
N LYS A 41 -10.02 17.52 -15.95
CA LYS A 41 -9.89 18.94 -16.33
C LYS A 41 -9.27 19.79 -15.23
N MET A 42 -8.26 19.23 -14.59
CA MET A 42 -7.58 19.82 -13.43
C MET A 42 -6.43 20.71 -13.87
N ASP A 43 -6.26 21.87 -13.22
CA ASP A 43 -5.04 22.68 -13.35
C ASP A 43 -3.89 22.04 -12.53
N ASP A 44 -2.66 22.15 -13.02
CA ASP A 44 -1.45 21.53 -12.42
C ASP A 44 -1.13 21.93 -10.96
N LYS A 45 -1.85 22.90 -10.39
CA LYS A 45 -1.46 23.54 -9.12
C LYS A 45 -2.17 23.04 -7.86
N GLU A 46 -3.18 22.18 -7.95
CA GLU A 46 -4.11 22.06 -6.80
C GLU A 46 -4.40 20.67 -6.24
N ILE A 47 -3.89 19.58 -6.81
CA ILE A 47 -4.27 18.25 -6.32
C ILE A 47 -3.11 17.49 -5.73
N SER A 48 -3.31 17.12 -4.48
CA SER A 48 -2.54 16.09 -3.83
C SER A 48 -3.03 14.72 -4.30
N THR A 49 -2.21 14.05 -5.10
CA THR A 49 -2.40 12.65 -5.49
C THR A 49 -1.76 11.75 -4.44
N ILE A 50 -2.44 10.67 -4.07
CA ILE A 50 -1.90 9.61 -3.22
C ILE A 50 -1.71 8.37 -4.09
N ASN A 51 -0.46 7.99 -4.31
CA ASN A 51 -0.11 6.77 -5.02
C ASN A 51 0.01 5.60 -4.03
N ILE A 52 -0.78 4.55 -4.21
CA ILE A 52 -0.82 3.38 -3.32
C ILE A 52 -0.36 2.14 -4.08
N GLY A 53 0.46 1.28 -3.46
CA GLY A 53 0.81 -0.06 -4.00
C GLY A 53 2.01 -0.09 -4.95
N GLN A 54 2.91 0.88 -4.86
CA GLN A 54 4.07 0.96 -5.75
C GLN A 54 5.25 0.14 -5.22
N SER A 55 5.72 -0.84 -6.01
CA SER A 55 7.05 -1.46 -5.83
C SER A 55 8.11 -0.64 -6.58
N ASN A 56 9.28 -0.40 -5.96
CA ASN A 56 10.52 0.15 -6.56
C ASN A 56 10.65 1.69 -6.76
N TRP A 57 9.89 2.53 -6.06
CA TRP A 57 9.93 4.01 -6.17
C TRP A 57 10.82 4.71 -5.11
N GLU A 58 12.05 4.24 -4.89
CA GLU A 58 12.94 4.89 -3.89
C GLU A 58 13.46 6.27 -4.35
N SER A 59 13.32 6.62 -5.64
CA SER A 59 14.07 7.74 -6.25
C SER A 59 13.28 9.04 -6.51
N VAL A 60 11.95 9.08 -6.48
CA VAL A 60 11.18 10.27 -6.96
C VAL A 60 10.37 11.00 -5.87
N GLY A 61 10.50 10.60 -4.61
CA GLY A 61 9.91 11.33 -3.49
C GLY A 61 8.64 10.66 -2.96
N ILE A 62 8.77 10.22 -1.71
CA ILE A 62 7.76 9.76 -0.75
C ILE A 62 6.51 9.10 -1.36
N VAL A 63 6.67 7.84 -1.75
CA VAL A 63 5.54 6.91 -1.84
C VAL A 63 4.95 6.76 -0.45
N TYR A 64 3.72 7.20 -0.28
CA TYR A 64 3.00 7.04 0.97
C TYR A 64 2.15 5.77 0.88
N SER A 65 2.44 4.78 1.74
CA SER A 65 1.41 3.78 2.02
C SER A 65 0.15 4.50 2.52
N LEU A 66 -1.03 3.94 2.24
CA LEU A 66 -2.29 4.53 2.72
C LEU A 66 -2.24 4.71 4.24
N THR A 67 -1.65 3.73 4.93
CA THR A 67 -1.43 3.78 6.37
C THR A 67 -0.57 4.97 6.78
N TYR A 68 0.53 5.25 6.08
CA TYR A 68 1.39 6.40 6.40
C TYR A 68 0.65 7.72 6.19
N HIS A 69 -0.11 7.84 5.10
CA HIS A 69 -0.92 9.03 4.84
C HIS A 69 -1.92 9.28 5.98
N ILE A 70 -2.66 8.24 6.38
CA ILE A 70 -3.63 8.30 7.48
C ILE A 70 -2.94 8.70 8.79
N VAL A 71 -1.81 8.06 9.14
CA VAL A 71 -1.03 8.42 10.34
C VAL A 71 -0.58 9.88 10.30
N SER A 72 -0.14 10.37 9.14
CA SER A 72 0.31 11.75 8.97
C SER A 72 -0.82 12.75 9.20
N VAL A 73 -2.01 12.47 8.66
CA VAL A 73 -3.18 13.32 8.86
C VAL A 73 -3.68 13.26 10.31
N LEU A 74 -3.76 12.06 10.91
CA LEU A 74 -4.13 11.90 12.31
C LEU A 74 -3.16 12.65 13.23
N ARG A 75 -1.85 12.61 12.94
CA ARG A 75 -0.84 13.36 13.68
C ARG A 75 -0.99 14.87 13.49
N LYS A 76 -1.18 15.34 12.26
CA LYS A 76 -1.42 16.77 11.93
C LYS A 76 -2.60 17.33 12.72
N LEU A 77 -3.64 16.52 12.93
CA LEU A 77 -4.85 16.91 13.66
C LEU A 77 -4.83 16.54 15.16
N SER A 78 -3.70 16.01 15.67
CA SER A 78 -3.54 15.57 17.07
C SER A 78 -4.60 14.55 17.53
N LEU A 79 -5.00 13.64 16.63
CA LEU A 79 -6.01 12.59 16.87
C LEU A 79 -5.40 11.25 17.29
N LEU A 80 -4.08 11.13 17.28
CA LEU A 80 -3.40 9.93 17.80
C LEU A 80 -3.37 9.95 19.33
N PRO A 81 -3.36 8.78 20.01
CA PRO A 81 -3.25 8.69 21.47
C PRO A 81 -2.03 9.41 22.04
N SER A 82 -0.94 9.46 21.25
CA SER A 82 0.27 10.21 21.55
C SER A 82 0.86 10.77 20.26
N GLU A 83 1.42 11.98 20.31
CA GLU A 83 2.17 12.57 19.18
C GLU A 83 3.37 11.71 18.77
N ARG A 84 3.92 10.97 19.73
CA ARG A 84 5.06 10.06 19.56
C ARG A 84 4.66 8.64 19.23
N SER A 85 3.38 8.36 18.98
CA SER A 85 2.95 7.02 18.58
C SER A 85 3.68 6.58 17.31
N ILE A 86 4.29 5.40 17.39
CA ILE A 86 5.02 4.76 16.29
C ILE A 86 4.16 3.61 15.78
N LEU A 87 3.80 3.65 14.50
CA LEU A 87 3.15 2.52 13.85
C LEU A 87 4.18 1.40 13.65
N LEU A 88 3.89 0.22 14.19
CA LEU A 88 4.72 -0.96 13.99
C LEU A 88 4.55 -1.51 12.56
N PRO A 89 5.64 -1.81 11.84
CA PRO A 89 5.58 -2.60 10.62
C PRO A 89 4.90 -3.95 10.84
N LEU A 90 4.27 -4.52 9.80
CA LEU A 90 3.58 -5.82 9.91
C LEU A 90 4.50 -6.94 10.41
N GLN A 91 5.73 -6.98 9.90
CA GLN A 91 6.73 -7.96 10.33
C GLN A 91 7.00 -7.88 11.84
N ASP A 92 7.13 -6.68 12.38
CA ASP A 92 7.38 -6.45 13.81
C ASP A 92 6.15 -6.81 14.65
N GLN A 93 4.93 -6.62 14.13
CA GLN A 93 3.70 -7.06 14.80
C GLN A 93 3.69 -8.60 14.94
N TYR A 94 3.98 -9.33 13.85
CA TYR A 94 4.08 -10.79 13.88
C TYR A 94 5.15 -11.28 14.85
N GLN A 95 6.34 -10.67 14.82
CA GLN A 95 7.43 -11.00 15.75
C GLN A 95 7.05 -10.72 17.20
N THR A 96 6.38 -9.61 17.47
CA THR A 96 5.93 -9.25 18.81
C THR A 96 4.91 -10.26 19.33
N ILE A 97 3.94 -10.66 18.51
CA ILE A 97 2.97 -11.72 18.86
C ILE A 97 3.71 -13.03 19.15
N GLN A 98 4.67 -13.41 18.31
CA GLN A 98 5.49 -14.61 18.51
C GLN A 98 6.27 -14.56 19.83
N LEU A 99 6.83 -13.41 20.21
CA LEU A 99 7.52 -13.22 21.49
C LEU A 99 6.56 -13.28 22.68
N CYS A 100 5.34 -12.74 22.55
CA CYS A 100 4.30 -12.86 23.58
C CYS A 100 3.93 -14.33 23.81
N LEU A 101 3.67 -15.08 22.74
CA LEU A 101 3.40 -16.51 22.81
C LEU A 101 4.58 -17.31 23.38
N SER A 102 5.80 -17.02 22.95
CA SER A 102 7.02 -17.69 23.45
C SER A 102 7.22 -17.45 24.94
N ARG A 103 6.87 -16.25 25.43
CA ARG A 103 6.89 -15.92 26.86
C ARG A 103 5.85 -16.72 27.65
N ILE A 104 4.62 -16.82 27.14
CA ILE A 104 3.55 -17.63 27.76
C ILE A 104 3.98 -19.11 27.83
N ASN A 105 4.48 -19.65 26.72
CA ASN A 105 4.97 -21.04 26.66
C ASN A 105 6.13 -21.29 27.62
N LYS A 106 7.02 -20.30 27.78
CA LYS A 106 8.13 -20.42 28.75
C LYS A 106 7.64 -20.52 30.18
N GLN A 107 6.58 -19.79 30.52
CA GLN A 107 5.98 -19.80 31.85
C GLN A 107 5.18 -21.09 32.12
N LYS A 108 4.41 -21.57 31.14
CA LYS A 108 3.51 -22.71 31.30
C LYS A 108 4.19 -24.07 31.08
N HIS A 109 5.12 -24.14 30.14
CA HIS A 109 5.69 -25.39 29.64
C HIS A 109 7.22 -25.45 29.79
N GLY A 110 7.87 -24.34 30.15
CA GLY A 110 9.33 -24.26 30.29
C GLY A 110 10.08 -24.05 28.97
N GLU A 111 9.37 -23.98 27.85
CA GLU A 111 9.91 -23.87 26.49
C GLU A 111 9.69 -22.48 25.88
N PHE A 112 10.72 -21.88 25.29
CA PHE A 112 10.63 -20.55 24.65
C PHE A 112 10.49 -20.70 23.13
N MET A 113 9.42 -21.36 22.69
CA MET A 113 9.11 -21.54 21.28
C MET A 113 7.61 -21.34 21.07
N ALA A 114 7.23 -20.72 19.96
CA ALA A 114 5.85 -20.58 19.52
C ALA A 114 5.73 -21.06 18.08
N ALA A 115 4.68 -21.80 17.75
CA ALA A 115 4.46 -22.23 16.38
C ALA A 115 3.97 -21.06 15.53
N ALA A 116 4.34 -21.03 14.24
CA ALA A 116 3.88 -20.00 13.33
C ALA A 116 2.35 -20.02 13.14
N SER A 117 1.72 -21.19 13.25
CA SER A 117 0.26 -21.34 13.24
C SER A 117 -0.41 -20.54 14.35
N ASP A 118 0.13 -20.63 15.58
CA ASP A 118 -0.46 -19.98 16.75
C ASP A 118 -0.38 -18.45 16.62
N VAL A 119 0.70 -17.94 16.02
CA VAL A 119 0.85 -16.52 15.69
C VAL A 119 -0.24 -16.08 14.71
N LEU A 120 -0.52 -16.89 13.67
CA LEU A 120 -1.58 -16.60 12.71
C LEU A 120 -2.97 -16.67 13.34
N ASP A 121 -3.20 -17.59 14.27
CA ASP A 121 -4.47 -17.70 14.99
C ASP A 121 -4.72 -16.45 15.85
N VAL A 122 -3.72 -15.96 16.60
CA VAL A 122 -3.79 -14.69 17.32
C VAL A 122 -4.06 -13.53 16.37
N TRP A 123 -3.32 -13.45 15.25
CA TRP A 123 -3.49 -12.40 14.25
C TRP A 123 -4.92 -12.38 13.68
N ASN A 124 -5.42 -13.54 13.26
CA ASN A 124 -6.75 -13.69 12.70
C ASN A 124 -7.84 -13.38 13.74
N HIS A 125 -7.60 -13.74 14.99
CA HIS A 125 -8.51 -13.40 16.09
C HIS A 125 -8.60 -11.88 16.30
N ILE A 126 -7.46 -11.19 16.35
CA ILE A 126 -7.43 -9.71 16.48
C ILE A 126 -8.10 -9.06 15.26
N TYR A 127 -7.81 -9.55 14.05
CA TYR A 127 -8.44 -9.07 12.81
C TYR A 127 -9.96 -9.23 12.88
N ALA A 128 -10.45 -10.44 13.14
CA ALA A 128 -11.87 -10.73 13.21
C ALA A 128 -12.55 -9.88 14.29
N ALA A 129 -11.96 -9.76 15.47
CA ALA A 129 -12.52 -8.95 16.55
C ALA A 129 -12.57 -7.45 16.17
N THR A 130 -11.54 -6.95 15.49
CA THR A 130 -11.47 -5.56 15.00
C THR A 130 -12.56 -5.30 13.96
N ILE A 131 -12.67 -6.17 12.95
CA ILE A 131 -13.67 -6.01 11.89
C ILE A 131 -15.07 -6.28 12.42
N SER A 132 -15.34 -7.27 13.26
CA SER A 132 -16.71 -7.51 13.78
C SER A 132 -17.21 -6.43 14.74
N SER A 133 -16.33 -5.79 15.51
CA SER A 133 -16.71 -4.62 16.35
C SER A 133 -17.24 -3.44 15.54
N SER A 134 -17.03 -3.47 14.22
CA SER A 134 -17.36 -2.43 13.26
C SER A 134 -18.83 -2.35 12.91
N ASP A 135 -19.55 -3.48 12.91
CA ASP A 135 -20.90 -3.57 12.34
C ASP A 135 -21.99 -3.23 13.36
N CYS A 136 -21.69 -3.29 14.66
CA CYS A 136 -22.68 -3.11 15.73
C CYS A 136 -23.04 -1.64 16.02
N GLN A 137 -22.31 -0.65 15.49
CA GLN A 137 -22.56 0.77 15.78
C GLN A 137 -23.38 1.51 14.71
N GLN A 138 -23.63 0.92 13.53
CA GLN A 138 -24.32 1.63 12.44
C GLN A 138 -25.84 1.37 12.36
N ASN A 139 -26.41 0.42 13.11
CA ASN A 139 -27.84 0.05 12.99
C ASN A 139 -28.58 -0.26 14.31
N SER A 140 -28.10 0.16 15.47
CA SER A 140 -28.82 -0.07 16.73
C SER A 140 -29.99 0.89 16.93
N SER A 141 -31.12 0.54 16.30
CA SER A 141 -32.45 0.71 16.91
C SER A 141 -32.48 -0.02 18.27
N PRO A 142 -33.15 0.47 19.33
CA PRO A 142 -33.00 -0.03 20.70
C PRO A 142 -33.63 -1.40 21.01
N GLU A 143 -34.07 -2.19 20.02
CA GLU A 143 -35.01 -3.31 20.27
C GLU A 143 -34.56 -4.72 19.83
N ALA A 144 -33.30 -4.94 19.44
CA ALA A 144 -32.82 -6.29 19.10
C ALA A 144 -31.52 -6.63 19.84
N ASN A 145 -31.65 -6.94 21.13
CA ASN A 145 -30.53 -7.17 22.04
C ASN A 145 -30.48 -8.61 22.59
N ASP A 146 -30.89 -9.61 21.80
CA ASP A 146 -31.11 -10.97 22.35
C ASP A 146 -30.52 -12.13 21.51
N LEU A 147 -29.57 -11.89 20.60
CA LEU A 147 -29.02 -13.00 19.78
C LEU A 147 -27.59 -12.82 19.23
N LEU A 148 -26.74 -12.02 19.87
CA LEU A 148 -25.31 -11.89 19.53
C LEU A 148 -24.49 -11.67 20.81
N GLU A 149 -24.28 -12.76 21.56
CA GLU A 149 -23.61 -12.79 22.86
C GLU A 149 -22.22 -13.46 22.79
N ASP A 150 -21.48 -13.33 21.68
CA ASP A 150 -20.27 -14.14 21.47
C ASP A 150 -19.02 -13.43 20.90
N LEU A 151 -18.86 -12.13 21.14
CA LEU A 151 -17.56 -11.45 20.97
C LEU A 151 -17.33 -10.36 22.03
N PRO A 152 -16.61 -10.66 23.14
CA PRO A 152 -16.16 -9.66 24.08
C PRO A 152 -14.68 -9.32 23.83
N ILE A 153 -14.38 -8.14 23.31
CA ILE A 153 -13.10 -7.49 23.62
C ILE A 153 -13.31 -6.74 24.93
N GLY A 154 -13.04 -7.43 26.04
CA GLY A 154 -12.90 -6.84 27.36
C GLY A 154 -14.15 -6.93 28.23
N LYS A 155 -14.06 -7.78 29.26
CA LYS A 155 -14.97 -7.95 30.41
C LYS A 155 -16.16 -8.91 30.20
N GLU A 156 -15.87 -10.15 29.81
CA GLU A 156 -16.67 -11.26 30.30
C GLU A 156 -15.96 -11.89 31.50
N ASP A 157 -16.52 -11.69 32.70
CA ASP A 157 -16.20 -12.46 33.91
C ASP A 157 -16.73 -13.92 33.82
N GLY A 158 -17.15 -14.37 32.63
CA GLY A 158 -17.43 -15.76 32.31
C GLY A 158 -16.17 -16.43 31.78
N LEU A 159 -15.48 -17.20 32.64
CA LEU A 159 -14.42 -18.11 32.22
C LEU A 159 -14.96 -19.03 31.11
N SER A 160 -14.65 -18.73 29.86
CA SER A 160 -14.83 -19.67 28.75
C SER A 160 -14.19 -20.99 29.14
N SER A 161 -14.95 -22.09 29.09
CA SER A 161 -14.46 -23.43 29.44
C SER A 161 -13.44 -24.00 28.44
N ASP A 162 -13.23 -23.32 27.31
CA ASP A 162 -12.31 -23.77 26.27
C ASP A 162 -10.88 -23.31 26.56
N PRO A 163 -9.95 -24.23 26.88
CA PRO A 163 -8.56 -23.89 27.16
C PRO A 163 -7.85 -23.22 25.98
N MET A 164 -8.24 -23.49 24.73
CA MET A 164 -7.63 -22.85 23.56
C MET A 164 -8.03 -21.38 23.46
N LYS A 165 -9.33 -21.06 23.64
CA LYS A 165 -9.82 -19.67 23.65
C LYS A 165 -9.17 -18.86 24.78
N GLN A 166 -8.93 -19.47 25.95
CA GLN A 166 -8.21 -18.82 27.05
C GLN A 166 -6.76 -18.47 26.69
N GLN A 167 -6.01 -19.41 26.10
CA GLN A 167 -4.63 -19.17 25.68
C GLN A 167 -4.53 -18.07 24.62
N LEU A 168 -5.46 -18.08 23.66
CA LEU A 168 -5.58 -17.07 22.62
C LEU A 168 -5.82 -15.68 23.22
N ASN A 169 -6.79 -15.55 24.11
CA ASN A 169 -7.11 -14.29 24.79
C ASN A 169 -5.95 -13.79 25.65
N GLU A 170 -5.23 -14.70 26.32
CA GLU A 170 -4.03 -14.34 27.08
C GLU A 170 -2.94 -13.76 26.17
N ALA A 171 -2.67 -14.40 25.03
CA ALA A 171 -1.71 -13.88 24.04
C ALA A 171 -2.11 -12.50 23.51
N VAL A 172 -3.39 -12.29 23.21
CA VAL A 172 -3.94 -11.00 22.80
C VAL A 172 -3.74 -9.96 23.90
N ASN A 173 -4.04 -10.28 25.16
CA ASN A 173 -3.87 -9.37 26.29
C ASN A 173 -2.41 -8.96 26.48
N HIS A 174 -1.47 -9.91 26.41
CA HIS A 174 -0.03 -9.63 26.49
C HIS A 174 0.44 -8.72 25.35
N TYR A 175 -0.07 -8.94 24.14
CA TYR A 175 0.25 -8.11 22.98
C TYR A 175 -0.32 -6.68 23.14
N GLN A 176 -1.57 -6.53 23.58
CA GLN A 176 -2.17 -5.22 23.86
C GLN A 176 -1.46 -4.48 25.01
N GLU A 177 -1.05 -5.20 26.05
CA GLU A 177 -0.23 -4.63 27.13
C GLU A 177 1.10 -4.08 26.58
N PHE A 178 1.78 -4.85 25.72
CA PHE A 178 2.98 -4.38 25.05
C PHE A 178 2.75 -3.08 24.26
N LEU A 179 1.71 -3.02 23.42
CA LEU A 179 1.40 -1.81 22.65
C LEU A 179 1.18 -0.60 23.57
N SER A 180 0.38 -0.79 24.62
CA SER A 180 0.04 0.29 25.56
C SER A 180 1.26 0.82 26.34
N THR A 181 2.23 -0.05 26.67
CA THR A 181 3.40 0.31 27.48
C THR A 181 4.57 0.81 26.65
N SER A 182 4.66 0.42 25.38
CA SER A 182 5.72 0.83 24.46
C SER A 182 5.43 2.14 23.72
N GLY A 183 4.17 2.61 23.74
CA GLY A 183 3.74 3.76 22.93
C GLY A 183 3.65 3.44 21.44
N CYS A 184 3.67 2.15 21.09
CA CYS A 184 3.50 1.66 19.73
C CYS A 184 2.01 1.56 19.38
N LEU A 185 1.73 1.67 18.08
CA LEU A 185 0.43 1.48 17.47
C LEU A 185 0.55 0.34 16.46
N ASP A 186 -0.46 -0.52 16.36
CA ASP A 186 -0.53 -1.52 15.31
C ASP A 186 -1.55 -1.13 14.22
N HIS A 187 -1.66 -1.95 13.16
CA HIS A 187 -2.57 -1.64 12.05
C HIS A 187 -4.05 -1.77 12.45
N PHE A 188 -4.34 -2.57 13.48
CA PHE A 188 -5.69 -2.79 13.99
C PHE A 188 -6.19 -1.59 14.80
N GLN A 189 -5.39 -1.14 15.78
CA GLN A 189 -5.67 0.06 16.57
C GLN A 189 -5.73 1.29 15.68
N LEU A 190 -4.85 1.39 14.69
CA LEU A 190 -4.91 2.48 13.71
C LEU A 190 -6.22 2.46 12.92
N TYR A 191 -6.69 1.28 12.48
CA TYR A 191 -7.99 1.16 11.81
C TYR A 191 -9.14 1.58 12.73
N THR A 192 -9.14 1.16 13.99
CA THR A 192 -10.18 1.56 14.95
C THR A 192 -10.21 3.07 15.15
N ILE A 193 -9.04 3.71 15.32
CA ILE A 193 -8.93 5.18 15.41
C ILE A 193 -9.41 5.82 14.11
N PHE A 194 -8.88 5.37 12.97
CA PHE A 194 -9.24 5.87 11.65
C PHE A 194 -10.76 5.83 11.47
N LYS A 195 -11.39 4.68 11.69
CA LYS A 195 -12.82 4.50 11.48
C LYS A 195 -13.66 5.42 12.37
N LYS A 196 -13.30 5.52 13.64
CA LYS A 196 -13.98 6.40 14.59
C LYS A 196 -13.87 7.86 14.15
N GLU A 197 -12.65 8.35 13.94
CA GLU A 197 -12.41 9.73 13.54
C GLU A 197 -12.98 10.03 12.15
N PHE A 198 -12.94 9.07 11.23
CA PHE A 198 -13.55 9.20 9.92
C PHE A 198 -15.08 9.21 9.97
N SER A 199 -15.72 8.78 11.06
CA SER A 199 -17.17 8.91 11.24
C SER A 199 -17.53 10.21 11.97
N ASP A 200 -16.75 10.56 13.00
CA ASP A 200 -17.10 11.61 13.96
C ASP A 200 -16.51 12.99 13.61
N ASN A 201 -15.46 13.05 12.79
CA ASN A 201 -14.67 14.26 12.58
C ASN A 201 -14.66 14.72 11.10
N THR A 202 -15.51 15.69 10.79
CA THR A 202 -15.64 16.26 9.43
C THR A 202 -14.33 16.88 8.92
N SER A 203 -13.49 17.44 9.79
CA SER A 203 -12.20 18.02 9.36
C SER A 203 -11.23 16.93 8.91
N PHE A 204 -11.19 15.82 9.64
CA PHE A 204 -10.42 14.64 9.28
C PHE A 204 -10.94 14.01 7.98
N GLN A 205 -12.25 13.79 7.87
CA GLN A 205 -12.87 13.30 6.64
C GLN A 205 -12.50 14.17 5.44
N LYS A 206 -12.69 15.49 5.54
CA LYS A 206 -12.41 16.44 4.46
C LYS A 206 -10.94 16.38 4.01
N GLU A 207 -10.01 16.31 4.95
CA GLU A 207 -8.58 16.23 4.62
C GLU A 207 -8.27 14.96 3.80
N ILE A 208 -8.88 13.83 4.15
CA ILE A 208 -8.68 12.54 3.47
C ILE A 208 -9.40 12.50 2.11
N VAL A 209 -10.69 12.87 2.05
CA VAL A 209 -11.50 12.73 0.82
C VAL A 209 -11.24 13.82 -0.22
N SER A 210 -10.55 14.91 0.16
CA SER A 210 -10.14 15.97 -0.77
C SER A 210 -9.04 15.55 -1.76
N LYS A 211 -8.59 14.30 -1.68
CA LYS A 211 -7.44 13.76 -2.42
C LYS A 211 -7.90 12.89 -3.58
N ILE A 212 -7.08 12.83 -4.62
CA ILE A 212 -7.21 11.80 -5.66
C ILE A 212 -6.36 10.61 -5.25
N PHE A 213 -6.96 9.43 -5.27
CA PHE A 213 -6.27 8.17 -5.01
C PHE A 213 -5.92 7.51 -6.34
N VAL A 214 -4.64 7.27 -6.58
CA VAL A 214 -4.16 6.46 -7.70
C VAL A 214 -3.63 5.16 -7.08
N ILE A 215 -4.30 4.06 -7.38
CA ILE A 215 -4.11 2.79 -6.69
C ILE A 215 -3.56 1.79 -7.70
N GLU A 216 -2.30 1.42 -7.50
CA GLU A 216 -1.61 0.34 -8.21
C GLU A 216 -1.57 -0.91 -7.32
N ASN A 217 -1.35 -2.09 -7.91
CA ASN A 217 -1.09 -3.36 -7.22
C ASN A 217 -1.95 -3.62 -5.97
N ILE A 218 -3.25 -3.44 -6.08
CA ILE A 218 -4.20 -3.66 -4.98
C ILE A 218 -4.08 -5.04 -4.31
N ASN A 219 -3.61 -6.03 -5.07
CA ASN A 219 -3.38 -7.41 -4.60
C ASN A 219 -2.28 -7.48 -3.54
N GLN A 220 -1.28 -6.61 -3.63
CA GLN A 220 -0.17 -6.53 -2.68
C GLN A 220 -0.52 -5.68 -1.45
N MET A 221 -1.62 -4.92 -1.50
CA MET A 221 -2.08 -4.11 -0.37
C MET A 221 -2.46 -4.99 0.83
N HIS A 222 -2.09 -4.58 2.03
CA HIS A 222 -2.44 -5.34 3.23
C HIS A 222 -3.96 -5.32 3.49
N LYS A 223 -4.50 -6.38 4.12
CA LYS A 223 -5.93 -6.51 4.41
C LYS A 223 -6.50 -5.30 5.14
N MET A 224 -5.84 -4.81 6.21
CA MET A 224 -6.34 -3.65 6.95
C MET A 224 -6.31 -2.35 6.15
N GLU A 225 -5.34 -2.18 5.24
CA GLU A 225 -5.32 -1.02 4.34
C GLU A 225 -6.48 -1.07 3.36
N ARG A 226 -6.80 -2.26 2.82
CA ARG A 226 -7.99 -2.43 1.98
C ARG A 226 -9.28 -2.09 2.74
N GLU A 227 -9.38 -2.45 4.01
CA GLU A 227 -10.53 -2.08 4.85
C GLU A 227 -10.61 -0.57 5.11
N MET A 228 -9.47 0.13 5.30
CA MET A 228 -9.46 1.60 5.35
C MET A 228 -9.90 2.21 4.01
N LEU A 229 -9.37 1.68 2.90
CA LEU A 229 -9.70 2.14 1.56
C LEU A 229 -11.19 1.97 1.24
N LYS A 230 -11.81 0.85 1.63
CA LYS A 230 -13.26 0.62 1.52
C LYS A 230 -14.07 1.76 2.14
N LEU A 231 -13.69 2.19 3.34
CA LEU A 231 -14.37 3.27 4.06
C LEU A 231 -14.20 4.63 3.37
N ILE A 232 -12.98 4.94 2.89
CA ILE A 232 -12.71 6.19 2.16
C ILE A 232 -13.52 6.23 0.86
N LEU A 233 -13.55 5.11 0.14
CA LEU A 233 -14.11 5.03 -1.21
C LEU A 233 -15.61 4.72 -1.25
N GLN A 234 -16.27 4.52 -0.11
CA GLN A 234 -17.68 4.12 -0.05
C GLN A 234 -18.63 5.06 -0.82
N ASN A 235 -18.31 6.36 -0.85
CA ASN A 235 -19.08 7.38 -1.57
C ASN A 235 -18.26 8.04 -2.69
N SER A 236 -17.25 7.37 -3.20
CA SER A 236 -16.31 7.94 -4.16
C SER A 236 -16.65 7.55 -5.60
N ASN A 237 -16.26 8.39 -6.56
CA ASN A 237 -16.26 7.99 -7.97
C ASN A 237 -15.02 7.14 -8.22
N ILE A 238 -15.23 5.93 -8.71
CA ILE A 238 -14.17 4.95 -8.94
C ILE A 238 -14.00 4.73 -10.43
N TYR A 239 -12.75 4.78 -10.86
CA TYR A 239 -12.36 4.62 -12.25
C TYR A 239 -11.36 3.48 -12.38
N THR A 240 -11.45 2.73 -13.47
CA THR A 240 -10.39 1.82 -13.92
C THR A 240 -9.61 2.47 -15.03
N VAL A 241 -8.29 2.34 -14.96
CA VAL A 241 -7.38 2.80 -16.00
C VAL A 241 -6.88 1.58 -16.75
N SER A 242 -7.04 1.55 -18.07
CA SER A 242 -6.45 0.54 -18.94
C SER A 242 -5.32 1.17 -19.76
N VAL A 243 -4.24 0.40 -19.90
CA VAL A 243 -3.03 0.81 -20.60
C VAL A 243 -2.83 -0.13 -21.78
N ALA A 244 -2.95 0.40 -22.99
CA ALA A 244 -2.62 -0.32 -24.20
C ALA A 244 -1.22 0.10 -24.65
N VAL A 245 -0.25 -0.82 -24.54
CA VAL A 245 1.06 -0.63 -25.15
C VAL A 245 0.88 -0.84 -26.65
N GLN A 246 1.01 0.24 -27.43
CA GLN A 246 1.12 0.08 -28.87
C GLN A 246 2.47 -0.58 -29.14
N GLU A 247 2.45 -1.90 -29.40
CA GLU A 247 3.60 -2.58 -29.96
C GLU A 247 3.94 -1.85 -31.26
N SER A 248 5.04 -1.11 -31.24
CA SER A 248 5.55 -0.49 -32.45
C SER A 248 5.86 -1.64 -33.41
N SER A 249 5.02 -1.81 -34.42
CA SER A 249 5.23 -2.74 -35.54
C SER A 249 6.34 -2.27 -36.47
N GLU A 250 7.41 -1.73 -35.90
CA GLU A 250 8.68 -1.67 -36.57
C GLU A 250 9.24 -3.09 -36.52
N ASN A 251 9.07 -3.80 -37.63
CA ASN A 251 10.02 -4.82 -38.05
C ASN A 251 11.40 -4.16 -38.01
N GLN A 252 12.05 -4.18 -36.85
CA GLN A 252 13.48 -4.05 -36.79
C GLN A 252 14.00 -5.32 -37.44
N ASP A 253 14.14 -5.26 -38.77
CA ASP A 253 15.12 -6.05 -39.48
C ASP A 253 16.45 -5.74 -38.77
N LEU A 254 16.76 -6.56 -37.77
CA LEU A 254 18.08 -6.72 -37.22
C LEU A 254 18.93 -7.21 -38.40
N GLU A 255 19.43 -6.27 -39.19
CA GLU A 255 20.60 -6.48 -40.02
C GLU A 255 21.73 -6.81 -39.05
N ILE A 256 21.85 -8.10 -38.73
CA ILE A 256 23.05 -8.70 -38.18
C ILE A 256 24.10 -8.56 -39.29
N SER A 257 24.72 -7.38 -39.36
CA SER A 257 25.97 -7.20 -40.06
C SER A 257 27.04 -7.94 -39.26
N GLY A 258 27.31 -9.15 -39.69
CA GLY A 258 28.53 -9.85 -39.30
C GLY A 258 29.76 -9.15 -39.89
N ILE A 259 30.83 -9.12 -39.09
CA ILE A 259 32.23 -9.41 -39.42
C ILE A 259 33.13 -8.54 -38.51
N GLY A 260 33.89 -9.22 -37.65
CA GLY A 260 34.92 -8.61 -36.82
C GLY A 260 35.49 -9.60 -35.82
N ASP A 261 36.08 -10.69 -36.32
CA ASP A 261 37.04 -11.49 -35.57
C ASP A 261 38.14 -10.56 -35.04
N ASP A 262 38.12 -10.24 -33.74
CA ASP A 262 39.34 -9.84 -33.03
C ASP A 262 39.35 -10.50 -31.65
N LEU A 263 40.11 -11.58 -31.61
CA LEU A 263 40.63 -12.22 -30.42
C LEU A 263 41.41 -11.19 -29.59
N ILE A 264 40.90 -10.86 -28.40
CA ILE A 264 41.73 -10.24 -27.34
C ILE A 264 41.68 -11.15 -26.12
N PRO A 265 42.85 -11.63 -25.62
CA PRO A 265 42.93 -12.60 -24.55
C PRO A 265 42.70 -11.97 -23.18
N LEU A 266 42.04 -12.73 -22.32
CA LEU A 266 42.12 -12.64 -20.86
C LEU A 266 43.59 -12.58 -20.41
N SER A 267 44.00 -11.53 -19.70
CA SER A 267 44.85 -11.64 -18.51
C SER A 267 45.07 -10.29 -17.81
N GLN A 268 45.30 -10.40 -16.49
CA GLN A 268 45.86 -9.41 -15.55
C GLN A 268 44.88 -8.37 -15.00
N SER A 269 44.87 -8.03 -13.72
CA SER A 269 45.51 -8.56 -12.51
C SER A 269 44.93 -7.72 -11.37
N PHE A 270 44.39 -8.34 -10.33
CA PHE A 270 44.11 -7.64 -9.07
C PHE A 270 45.44 -7.11 -8.50
N LYS A 271 45.53 -5.80 -8.35
CA LYS A 271 46.49 -5.17 -7.44
C LYS A 271 45.68 -4.45 -6.37
N ASP A 272 45.91 -4.89 -5.15
CA ASP A 272 45.67 -4.15 -3.93
C ASP A 272 46.46 -2.84 -3.97
N ASP A 273 45.83 -1.72 -3.63
CA ASP A 273 46.54 -0.55 -3.10
C ASP A 273 45.61 0.19 -2.13
N GLU A 274 45.87 -0.02 -0.83
CA GLU A 274 45.54 0.93 0.23
C GLU A 274 46.36 2.21 0.03
N SER A 275 45.72 3.37 0.01
CA SER A 275 46.34 4.55 0.65
C SER A 275 45.31 5.61 1.02
N ASP A 276 45.26 5.80 2.34
CA ASP A 276 44.80 6.96 3.06
C ASP A 276 45.63 8.21 2.66
N SER A 277 44.97 9.31 2.26
CA SER A 277 45.40 10.65 2.68
C SER A 277 44.39 11.73 2.32
N THR A 278 44.11 12.53 3.34
CA THR A 278 43.47 13.83 3.34
C THR A 278 44.31 14.88 2.60
N LYS A 279 43.66 15.78 1.83
CA LYS A 279 43.80 17.25 1.98
C LYS A 279 42.97 18.05 0.96
N GLU A 280 42.46 19.17 1.50
CA GLU A 280 41.93 20.37 0.87
C GLU A 280 42.86 20.90 -0.24
N ASP A 281 42.35 21.44 -1.34
CA ASP A 281 41.96 22.86 -1.48
C ASP A 281 41.57 23.20 -2.93
N SER A 282 40.79 24.28 -3.05
CA SER A 282 40.36 25.06 -4.22
C SER A 282 41.05 24.85 -5.59
N VAL A 283 40.27 24.94 -6.68
CA VAL A 283 40.45 25.91 -7.79
C VAL A 283 39.33 25.75 -8.83
N LYS A 284 38.71 26.88 -9.18
CA LYS A 284 37.83 27.09 -10.34
C LYS A 284 38.58 26.79 -11.64
N LYS A 285 37.94 26.13 -12.60
CA LYS A 285 38.15 26.38 -14.03
C LYS A 285 36.92 25.95 -14.82
N ASP A 286 36.43 26.92 -15.58
CA ASP A 286 35.52 26.77 -16.69
C ASP A 286 36.15 25.84 -17.74
N ASP A 287 35.40 24.85 -18.22
CA ASP A 287 35.62 24.24 -19.52
C ASP A 287 34.26 23.82 -20.09
N ASP A 288 33.86 24.56 -21.14
CA ASP A 288 32.76 24.26 -22.03
C ASP A 288 33.04 22.93 -22.76
N ALA A 289 32.36 21.86 -22.34
CA ALA A 289 32.23 20.64 -23.12
C ALA A 289 30.80 20.57 -23.66
N GLN A 290 30.66 20.84 -24.96
CA GLN A 290 29.45 20.58 -25.74
C GLN A 290 29.19 19.07 -25.77
N ASP A 291 28.33 18.61 -24.87
CA ASP A 291 27.74 17.28 -24.96
C ASP A 291 26.54 17.35 -25.93
N ASN A 292 26.79 17.01 -27.20
CA ASN A 292 25.75 16.74 -28.18
C ASN A 292 25.23 15.31 -27.99
N GLY A 293 24.77 15.01 -26.76
CA GLY A 293 23.99 13.83 -26.46
C GLY A 293 22.64 13.96 -27.16
N LEU A 294 22.54 13.39 -28.37
CA LEU A 294 21.28 13.18 -29.05
C LEU A 294 20.52 12.10 -28.27
N GLU A 295 19.97 12.47 -27.11
CA GLU A 295 18.97 11.66 -26.41
C GLU A 295 17.69 11.73 -27.25
N THR A 296 17.64 10.89 -28.28
CA THR A 296 16.38 10.48 -28.89
C THR A 296 15.61 9.71 -27.83
N SER A 297 14.94 10.44 -26.93
CA SER A 297 13.94 9.89 -26.04
C SER A 297 12.78 9.42 -26.93
N CYS A 298 12.83 8.16 -27.36
CA CYS A 298 11.65 7.47 -27.87
C CYS A 298 10.67 7.37 -26.69
N SER A 299 9.86 8.42 -26.51
CA SER A 299 8.71 8.36 -25.62
C SER A 299 7.73 7.38 -26.23
N GLU A 300 7.74 6.14 -25.73
CA GLU A 300 6.69 5.16 -26.04
C GLU A 300 5.33 5.84 -25.84
N LYS A 301 4.56 5.96 -26.91
CA LYS A 301 3.21 6.49 -26.82
C LYS A 301 2.32 5.40 -26.27
N ILE A 302 1.84 5.61 -25.06
CA ILE A 302 0.90 4.72 -24.41
C ILE A 302 -0.49 5.27 -24.62
N ASP A 303 -1.42 4.41 -25.02
CA ASP A 303 -2.83 4.77 -25.02
C ASP A 303 -3.44 4.43 -23.65
N VAL A 304 -4.07 5.42 -23.03
CA VAL A 304 -4.61 5.34 -21.68
C VAL A 304 -6.10 5.64 -21.73
N GLU A 305 -6.87 4.61 -21.44
CA GLU A 305 -8.33 4.65 -21.36
C GLU A 305 -8.76 4.68 -19.88
N ILE A 306 -9.79 5.46 -19.59
CA ILE A 306 -10.33 5.64 -18.23
C ILE A 306 -11.82 5.38 -18.29
N GLU A 307 -12.28 4.40 -17.51
CA GLU A 307 -13.67 3.98 -17.46
C GLU A 307 -14.22 4.12 -16.04
N LEU A 308 -15.49 4.55 -15.91
CA LEU A 308 -16.17 4.63 -14.62
C LEU A 308 -16.66 3.24 -14.22
N VAL A 309 -16.31 2.79 -13.02
CA VAL A 309 -16.81 1.53 -12.46
C VAL A 309 -18.22 1.74 -11.92
N SER A 310 -19.19 1.01 -12.48
CA SER A 310 -20.59 1.05 -12.05
C SER A 310 -20.90 0.16 -10.84
N ASP A 311 -20.02 -0.80 -10.56
CA ASP A 311 -20.22 -1.78 -9.49
C ASP A 311 -19.80 -1.25 -8.12
N SER A 312 -20.29 -1.86 -7.04
CA SER A 312 -19.92 -1.46 -5.69
C SER A 312 -18.43 -1.69 -5.44
N ILE A 313 -17.79 -0.73 -4.75
CA ILE A 313 -16.36 -0.83 -4.40
C ILE A 313 -16.05 -2.11 -3.61
N SER A 314 -16.97 -2.56 -2.75
CA SER A 314 -16.80 -3.80 -1.99
C SER A 314 -16.60 -5.00 -2.90
N ASN A 315 -17.41 -5.12 -3.95
CA ASN A 315 -17.27 -6.21 -4.92
C ASN A 315 -15.94 -6.09 -5.68
N TYR A 316 -15.56 -4.88 -6.08
CA TYR A 316 -14.30 -4.66 -6.77
C TYR A 316 -13.11 -5.08 -5.90
N LEU A 317 -13.07 -4.64 -4.63
CA LEU A 317 -11.99 -4.93 -3.69
C LEU A 317 -11.95 -6.39 -3.19
N GLU A 318 -13.09 -7.09 -3.18
CA GLU A 318 -13.17 -8.51 -2.77
C GLU A 318 -12.88 -9.47 -3.91
N CYS A 319 -13.25 -9.11 -5.15
CA CYS A 319 -13.02 -9.91 -6.34
C CYS A 319 -11.56 -9.95 -6.79
N VAL A 320 -10.68 -9.06 -6.29
CA VAL A 320 -9.25 -9.09 -6.66
C VAL A 320 -8.43 -10.18 -5.97
N ASN A 321 -9.07 -11.28 -5.54
CA ASN A 321 -8.36 -12.55 -5.42
C ASN A 321 -8.09 -13.10 -6.84
N PHE A 322 -7.22 -12.40 -7.58
CA PHE A 322 -6.73 -12.88 -8.85
C PHE A 322 -5.90 -14.13 -8.57
N GLU A 323 -6.34 -15.27 -9.10
CA GLU A 323 -5.45 -16.42 -9.29
C GLU A 323 -4.17 -15.87 -9.94
N PRO A 324 -2.98 -16.18 -9.40
CA PRO A 324 -1.74 -15.74 -10.02
C PRO A 324 -1.84 -16.16 -11.48
N SER A 325 -1.85 -15.17 -12.38
CA SER A 325 -1.85 -15.45 -13.80
C SER A 325 -0.70 -16.40 -14.02
N SER A 326 -1.03 -17.62 -14.44
CA SER A 326 -0.04 -18.62 -14.80
C SER A 326 0.69 -18.04 -16.00
N GLN A 327 1.68 -17.20 -15.76
CA GLN A 327 2.67 -16.87 -16.75
C GLN A 327 3.21 -18.22 -17.20
N SER A 328 2.86 -18.57 -18.43
CA SER A 328 3.35 -19.74 -19.10
C SER A 328 4.87 -19.66 -19.08
N THR A 329 5.49 -20.35 -18.14
CA THR A 329 6.88 -20.75 -18.27
C THR A 329 6.91 -21.62 -19.51
N SER A 330 7.33 -21.03 -20.63
CA SER A 330 7.69 -21.76 -21.83
C SER A 330 8.89 -22.64 -21.46
N THR A 331 8.59 -23.88 -21.07
CA THR A 331 9.61 -24.90 -20.87
C THR A 331 10.22 -25.16 -22.25
N GLN A 332 11.37 -24.53 -22.54
CA GLN A 332 12.21 -24.97 -23.65
C GLN A 332 12.64 -26.40 -23.34
N SER A 333 12.06 -27.35 -24.06
CA SER A 333 12.49 -28.73 -24.07
C SER A 333 13.90 -28.78 -24.65
N LEU A 334 14.90 -28.93 -23.78
CA LEU A 334 16.22 -29.44 -24.16
C LEU A 334 16.03 -30.91 -24.56
N SER A 335 16.04 -31.17 -25.86
CA SER A 335 16.19 -32.52 -26.42
C SER A 335 17.66 -32.91 -26.38
N GLU A 336 17.95 -34.02 -25.70
CA GLU A 336 19.22 -34.76 -25.77
C GLU A 336 19.50 -35.33 -27.16
#